data_AF-A0A847MT00-F1
#
_entry.id   AF-A0A847MT00-F1
#
_cell.length_a   1.000
_cell.length_b   1.000
_cell.length_c   1.000
_cell.angle_alpha   90.00
_cell.angle_beta   90.00
_cell.angle_gamma   90.00
#
_symmetry.space_group_name_H-M   'P 1'
#
loop_
_entity.id
_entity.type
_entity.pdbx_description
1 polymer ?
#
loop_
_entity_poly.entity_id
_entity_poly.type
_entity_poly.pdbx_seq_one_letter_code
_entity_poly.pdbx_strand_id
1 'polypeptide(L)'
;MTRRGAPHDNVAAIEAIRSHVRRGPLSDDLVSDAVRIRLLEIGEAVKSLDPQLTASEPGWPWRQIARMRDHRYFLTERQIIQDTIDNDLEPLQAAVDGLRSRLPSHDTRTAPEAPAAE
;
A
#
# COMPACT_ATOMS: atom_id res chain seq x y z
N MET A 1 9.38 8.28 -21.82
CA MET A 1 9.81 7.21 -20.88
C MET A 1 8.61 6.85 -20.02
N THR A 2 8.14 5.63 -20.20
CA THR A 2 6.81 5.12 -19.81
C THR A 2 6.56 5.19 -18.31
N ARG A 3 5.39 5.72 -17.91
CA ARG A 3 4.79 5.53 -16.58
C ARG A 3 4.89 4.05 -16.21
N ARG A 4 5.82 3.68 -15.34
CA ARG A 4 5.71 2.43 -14.61
C ARG A 4 4.62 2.69 -13.58
N GLY A 5 3.38 2.38 -13.93
CA GLY A 5 2.26 2.44 -12.97
C GLY A 5 2.71 1.73 -11.70
N ALA A 6 2.62 2.40 -10.55
CA ALA A 6 2.98 1.80 -9.27
C ALA A 6 2.18 0.49 -9.17
N PRO A 7 2.83 -0.70 -9.19
CA PRO A 7 2.08 -1.95 -9.35
C PRO A 7 1.14 -2.26 -8.19
N HIS A 8 1.26 -1.56 -7.06
CA HIS A 8 0.45 -1.77 -5.86
C HIS A 8 0.26 -0.41 -5.14
N ASP A 9 -0.99 0.02 -4.95
CA ASP A 9 -1.33 1.19 -4.11
C ASP A 9 -1.59 0.69 -2.68
N ASN A 10 -0.79 1.20 -1.73
CA ASN A 10 -0.93 0.87 -0.30
C ASN A 10 -2.35 1.12 0.22
N VAL A 11 -2.98 2.23 -0.18
CA VAL A 11 -4.31 2.59 0.32
C VAL A 11 -5.35 1.61 -0.19
N ALA A 12 -5.29 1.27 -1.49
CA ALA A 12 -6.20 0.30 -2.09
C ALA A 12 -6.05 -1.11 -1.47
N ALA A 13 -4.82 -1.52 -1.15
CA ALA A 13 -4.59 -2.81 -0.49
C ALA A 13 -5.13 -2.83 0.95
N ILE A 14 -4.96 -1.75 1.72
CA ILE A 14 -5.53 -1.60 3.07
C ILE A 14 -7.06 -1.64 3.04
N GLU A 15 -7.68 -0.92 2.09
CA GLU A 15 -9.14 -0.93 1.90
C GLU A 15 -9.67 -2.33 1.53
N ALA A 16 -8.94 -3.04 0.67
CA ALA A 16 -9.27 -4.42 0.31
C ALA A 16 -9.23 -5.34 1.54
N ILE A 17 -8.20 -5.26 2.40
CA ILE A 17 -8.14 -6.03 3.66
C ILE A 17 -9.38 -5.76 4.51
N ARG A 18 -9.73 -4.48 4.73
CA ARG A 18 -10.92 -4.11 5.50
C ARG A 18 -12.21 -4.66 4.88
N SER A 19 -12.28 -4.71 3.55
CA SER A 19 -13.42 -5.30 2.83
C SER A 19 -13.51 -6.81 3.04
N HIS A 20 -12.38 -7.53 3.00
CA HIS A 20 -12.34 -8.97 3.20
C HIS A 20 -12.79 -9.37 4.62
N VAL A 21 -12.26 -8.71 5.65
CA VAL A 21 -12.62 -9.03 7.05
C VAL A 21 -14.07 -8.68 7.41
N ARG A 22 -14.71 -7.77 6.66
CA ARG A 22 -16.16 -7.52 6.78
C ARG A 22 -17.01 -8.64 6.18
N ARG A 23 -16.48 -9.42 5.22
CA ARG A 23 -17.19 -10.52 4.57
C ARG A 23 -17.13 -11.82 5.37
N GLY A 24 -16.11 -11.97 6.21
CA GLY A 24 -15.97 -13.13 7.09
C GLY A 24 -14.74 -13.03 7.98
N PRO A 25 -14.63 -13.93 8.98
CA PRO A 25 -13.47 -13.97 9.88
C PRO A 25 -12.22 -14.54 9.18
N LEU A 26 -11.04 -14.28 9.73
CA LEU A 26 -9.77 -14.89 9.26
C LEU A 26 -9.72 -16.44 9.41
N SER A 27 -10.71 -17.04 10.07
CA SER A 27 -10.90 -18.49 10.13
C SER A 27 -11.52 -19.08 8.87
N ASP A 28 -12.09 -18.25 7.99
CA ASP A 28 -12.46 -18.64 6.64
C ASP A 28 -11.19 -18.58 5.77
N ASP A 29 -10.83 -19.70 5.15
CA ASP A 29 -9.59 -19.81 4.36
C ASP A 29 -9.55 -18.83 3.18
N LEU A 30 -10.69 -18.55 2.53
CA LEU A 30 -10.74 -17.59 1.41
C LEU A 30 -10.51 -16.15 1.89
N VAL A 31 -11.09 -15.78 3.02
CA VAL A 31 -10.83 -14.46 3.63
C VAL A 31 -9.37 -14.38 4.05
N SER A 32 -8.87 -15.42 4.72
CA SER A 32 -7.50 -15.52 5.20
C SER A 32 -6.49 -15.33 4.06
N ASP A 33 -6.65 -16.07 2.96
CA ASP A 33 -5.74 -16.01 1.82
C ASP A 33 -5.81 -14.68 1.07
N ALA A 34 -7.01 -14.11 0.91
CA ALA A 34 -7.16 -12.79 0.32
C ALA A 34 -6.43 -11.72 1.14
N VAL A 35 -6.59 -11.72 2.46
CA VAL A 35 -5.89 -10.80 3.38
C VAL A 35 -4.38 -10.96 3.28
N ARG A 36 -3.85 -12.20 3.28
CA ARG A 36 -2.41 -12.46 3.17
C ARG A 36 -1.82 -11.87 1.89
N ILE A 37 -2.47 -12.06 0.74
CA ILE A 37 -2.00 -11.48 -0.51
C ILE A 37 -1.97 -9.95 -0.43
N ARG A 38 -2.99 -9.32 0.14
CA ARG A 38 -3.00 -7.86 0.30
C ARG A 38 -1.88 -7.35 1.21
N LEU A 39 -1.53 -8.08 2.27
CA LEU A 39 -0.40 -7.74 3.14
C LEU A 39 0.96 -7.82 2.40
N LEU A 40 1.11 -8.80 1.49
CA LEU A 40 2.29 -8.87 0.63
C LEU A 40 2.36 -7.65 -0.31
N GLU A 41 1.24 -7.27 -0.91
CA GLU A 41 1.18 -6.11 -1.82
C GLU A 41 1.52 -4.79 -1.11
N ILE A 42 1.10 -4.62 0.15
CA ILE A 42 1.52 -3.47 0.97
C ILE A 42 3.05 -3.42 1.10
N GLY A 43 3.69 -4.55 1.41
CA GLY A 43 5.16 -4.62 1.50
C GLY A 43 5.87 -4.29 0.18
N GLU A 44 5.29 -4.69 -0.97
CA GLU A 44 5.82 -4.36 -2.29
C GLU A 44 5.66 -2.86 -2.62
N ALA A 45 4.48 -2.31 -2.32
CA ALA A 45 4.17 -0.91 -2.51
C ALA A 45 5.10 -0.02 -1.69
N VAL A 46 5.33 -0.35 -0.41
CA VAL A 46 6.26 0.40 0.46
C VAL A 46 7.71 0.32 -0.01
N LYS A 47 8.21 -0.83 -0.48
CA LYS A 47 9.56 -0.90 -1.06
C LYS A 47 9.72 -0.05 -2.33
N SER A 48 8.64 0.11 -3.07
CA SER A 48 8.63 0.89 -4.30
C SER A 48 8.58 2.40 -4.05
N LEU A 49 8.43 2.85 -2.79
CA LEU A 49 8.51 4.27 -2.43
C LEU A 49 9.92 4.81 -2.64
N ASP A 50 10.00 6.10 -3.00
CA ASP A 50 11.27 6.80 -3.11
C ASP A 50 11.98 6.82 -1.72
N PRO A 51 13.25 6.39 -1.64
CA PRO A 51 14.04 6.49 -0.42
C PRO A 51 14.11 7.91 0.16
N GLN A 52 14.12 8.97 -0.67
CA GLN A 52 14.09 10.35 -0.19
C GLN A 52 12.77 10.68 0.51
N LEU A 53 11.65 10.15 0.00
CA LEU A 53 10.33 10.34 0.58
C LEU A 53 10.22 9.65 1.94
N THR A 54 10.66 8.39 2.04
CA THR A 54 10.67 7.68 3.33
C THR A 54 11.67 8.26 4.34
N ALA A 55 12.81 8.79 3.88
CA ALA A 55 13.78 9.48 4.75
C ALA A 55 13.22 10.78 5.35
N SER A 56 12.26 11.44 4.69
CA SER A 56 11.57 12.61 5.23
C SER A 56 10.58 12.27 6.36
N GLU A 57 10.29 10.98 6.58
CA GLU A 57 9.38 10.47 7.62
C GLU A 57 10.07 9.39 8.48
N PRO A 58 11.12 9.75 9.25
CA PRO A 58 11.92 8.78 9.99
C PRO A 58 11.19 8.17 11.19
N GLY A 59 10.01 8.70 11.57
CA GLY A 59 9.20 8.19 12.68
C GLY A 59 8.57 6.81 12.42
N TRP A 60 8.67 6.31 11.18
CA TRP A 60 8.06 5.04 10.77
C TRP A 60 9.10 3.97 10.46
N PRO A 61 8.83 2.70 10.82
CA PRO A 61 9.73 1.59 10.52
C PRO A 61 9.58 1.11 9.06
N TRP A 62 9.80 1.98 8.07
CA TRP A 62 9.60 1.70 6.65
C TRP A 62 10.28 0.41 6.17
N ARG A 63 11.49 0.14 6.66
CA ARG A 63 12.22 -1.09 6.34
C ARG A 63 11.52 -2.36 6.85
N GLN A 64 10.86 -2.29 8.00
CA GLN A 64 10.10 -3.42 8.56
C GLN A 64 8.81 -3.63 7.76
N ILE A 65 8.10 -2.55 7.42
CA ILE A 65 6.89 -2.61 6.60
C ILE A 65 7.20 -3.17 5.20
N ALA A 66 8.30 -2.72 4.57
CA ALA A 66 8.77 -3.25 3.29
C ALA A 66 9.12 -4.76 3.34
N ARG A 67 9.40 -5.33 4.51
CA ARG A 67 9.67 -6.77 4.66
C ARG A 67 8.40 -7.61 4.74
N MET A 68 7.22 -6.99 4.86
CA MET A 68 5.94 -7.72 4.87
C MET A 68 5.77 -8.59 3.61
N ARG A 69 6.24 -8.14 2.44
CA ARG A 69 6.21 -8.95 1.20
C ARG A 69 7.12 -10.17 1.19
N ASP A 70 8.20 -10.14 1.96
CA ASP A 70 9.12 -11.27 2.10
C ASP A 70 8.66 -12.17 3.27
N HIS A 71 7.62 -11.74 4.00
CA HIS A 71 7.05 -12.47 5.10
C HIS A 71 6.25 -13.65 4.55
N ARG A 72 6.48 -14.83 5.12
CA ARG A 72 5.73 -16.04 4.77
C ARG A 72 4.38 -16.02 5.45
N TYR A 73 3.49 -15.10 5.07
CA TYR A 73 2.15 -14.98 5.67
C TYR A 73 1.32 -16.27 5.60
N PHE A 74 1.65 -17.13 4.65
CA PHE A 74 1.11 -18.50 4.54
C PHE A 74 1.50 -19.44 5.70
N LEU A 75 2.58 -19.14 6.44
CA LEU A 75 2.98 -19.84 7.67
C LEU A 75 2.73 -19.01 8.93
N THR A 76 2.31 -17.76 8.79
CA THR A 76 2.11 -16.86 9.93
C THR A 76 0.85 -17.23 10.68
N GLU A 77 0.97 -17.28 12.01
CA GLU A 77 -0.14 -17.53 12.91
C GLU A 77 -1.24 -16.49 12.70
N ARG A 78 -2.50 -16.95 12.68
CA ARG A 78 -3.66 -16.08 12.45
C ARG A 78 -3.74 -14.92 13.44
N GLN A 79 -3.30 -15.11 14.67
CA GLN A 79 -3.28 -14.05 15.68
C GLN A 79 -2.38 -12.89 15.26
N ILE A 80 -1.20 -13.18 14.73
CA ILE A 80 -0.27 -12.14 14.24
C ILE A 80 -0.90 -11.37 13.07
N ILE A 81 -1.59 -12.08 12.16
CA ILE A 81 -2.31 -11.43 11.05
C ILE A 81 -3.42 -10.52 11.59
N GLN A 82 -4.19 -11.00 12.58
CA GLN A 82 -5.25 -10.22 13.22
C GLN A 82 -4.67 -8.97 13.91
N ASP A 83 -3.58 -9.12 14.67
CA ASP A 83 -2.92 -8.01 15.34
C ASP A 83 -2.41 -6.95 14.35
N THR A 84 -1.86 -7.36 13.20
CA THR A 84 -1.47 -6.44 12.13
C THR A 84 -2.67 -5.70 11.56
N ILE A 85 -3.80 -6.37 11.35
CA ILE A 85 -5.03 -5.73 10.85
C ILE A 85 -5.53 -4.67 11.82
N ASP A 86 -5.60 -5.04 13.10
CA ASP A 86 -6.25 -4.23 14.12
C ASP A 86 -5.38 -3.05 14.57
N ASN A 87 -4.05 -3.22 14.58
CA ASN A 87 -3.15 -2.24 15.18
C ASN A 87 -2.24 -1.52 14.18
N ASP A 88 -1.87 -2.16 13.06
CA ASP A 88 -0.80 -1.62 12.20
C ASP A 88 -1.34 -0.94 10.92
N LEU A 89 -2.52 -1.34 10.42
CA LEU A 89 -3.01 -0.86 9.11
C LEU A 89 -3.46 0.61 9.12
N GLU A 90 -4.18 1.05 10.16
CA GLU A 90 -4.62 2.45 10.27
C GLU A 90 -3.43 3.42 10.41
N PRO A 91 -2.47 3.17 11.32
CA PRO A 91 -1.28 4.01 11.43
C PRO A 91 -0.49 4.04 10.10
N LEU A 92 -0.34 2.90 9.42
CA LEU A 92 0.32 2.82 8.12
C LEU A 92 -0.39 3.65 7.04
N GLN A 93 -1.73 3.58 6.97
CA GLN A 93 -2.48 4.39 6.01
C GLN A 93 -2.25 5.88 6.24
N ALA A 94 -2.30 6.35 7.48
CA ALA A 94 -2.06 7.75 7.82
C ALA A 94 -0.66 8.21 7.39
N ALA A 95 0.36 7.38 7.58
CA ALA A 95 1.72 7.65 7.13
C ALA A 95 1.80 7.82 5.60
N VAL A 96 1.19 6.88 4.86
CA VAL A 96 1.15 6.91 3.39
C VAL A 96 0.39 8.13 2.88
N ASP A 97 -0.77 8.44 3.47
CA ASP A 97 -1.56 9.61 3.08
C ASP A 97 -0.80 10.93 3.33
N GLY A 98 -0.08 11.02 4.45
CA GLY A 98 0.80 12.15 4.74
C GLY A 98 1.97 12.28 3.75
N LEU A 99 2.51 11.17 3.25
CA LEU A 99 3.51 11.21 2.17
C LEU A 99 2.88 11.71 0.85
N ARG A 100 1.69 11.21 0.50
CA ARG A 100 0.97 11.58 -0.74
C ARG A 100 0.59 13.05 -0.77
N SER A 101 0.16 13.64 0.35
CA SER A 101 -0.24 15.06 0.42
C SER A 101 0.93 16.03 0.20
N ARG A 102 2.18 15.55 0.33
CA ARG A 102 3.40 16.33 0.13
C ARG A 102 4.02 16.16 -1.26
N LEU A 103 3.59 15.15 -2.00
CA LEU A 103 3.94 15.04 -3.41
C LEU A 103 3.15 16.11 -4.17
N PRO A 104 3.79 16.95 -5.01
CA PRO A 104 3.06 17.83 -5.89
C PRO A 104 2.11 16.96 -6.73
N SER A 105 0.83 17.35 -6.79
CA SER A 105 -0.12 16.73 -7.70
C SER A 105 0.43 16.91 -9.11
N HIS A 106 1.07 15.87 -9.65
CA HIS A 106 1.49 15.87 -11.05
C HIS A 106 0.23 15.68 -11.91
N ASP A 107 -0.64 16.69 -11.92
CA ASP A 107 -1.67 16.86 -12.93
C ASP A 107 -0.99 17.44 -14.19
N THR A 108 -0.22 16.60 -14.89
CA THR A 108 0.10 16.87 -16.30
C THR A 108 -1.12 16.53 -17.14
N ARG A 109 -2.17 17.32 -17.00
CA ARG A 109 -3.14 17.50 -18.08
C ARG A 109 -2.44 18.36 -19.12
N THR A 110 -1.74 17.70 -20.04
CA THR A 110 -1.29 18.32 -21.29
C THR A 110 -2.51 18.94 -21.94
N ALA A 111 -2.56 20.28 -21.99
CA ALA A 111 -3.56 21.01 -22.76
C ALA A 111 -3.48 20.57 -24.23
N PRO A 112 -4.60 20.52 -24.98
CA PRO A 112 -4.56 20.18 -26.38
C PRO A 112 -3.81 21.31 -27.11
N GLU A 113 -2.75 20.94 -27.83
CA GLU A 113 -2.07 21.83 -28.76
C GLU A 113 -3.09 22.23 -29.85
N ALA A 114 -3.48 23.50 -29.86
CA ALA A 114 -4.36 24.03 -30.89
C ALA A 114 -3.64 23.92 -32.25
N PRO A 115 -4.31 23.45 -33.33
CA PRO A 115 -3.67 23.42 -34.63
C PRO A 115 -3.38 24.86 -35.08
N ALA A 116 -2.13 25.10 -35.45
CA ALA A 116 -1.73 26.30 -36.17
C ALA A 116 -2.56 26.39 -37.45
N ALA A 117 -3.26 27.50 -37.61
CA ALA A 117 -3.92 27.85 -38.86
C ALA A 117 -2.84 28.26 -39.87
N GLU A 118 -2.77 27.52 -40.97
CA GLU A 118 -2.33 28.05 -42.28
C GLU A 118 -2.98 27.26 -43.42
#